data_AF-G4FMI9-F1
#
_entry.id   AF-G4FMI9-F1
#
_cell.length_a   1.000
_cell.length_b   1.000
_cell.length_c   1.000
_cell.angle_alpha   90.00
_cell.angle_beta   90.00
_cell.angle_gamma   90.00
#
_symmetry.space_group_name_H-M   'P 1'
#
loop_
_entity.id
_entity.type
_entity.pdbx_description
1 polymer ?
#
loop_
_entity_poly.entity_id
_entity_poly.type
_entity_poly.pdbx_seq_one_letter_code
_entity_poly.pdbx_strand_id
1 'polypeptide(L)'
;MAIAMTTGYSAQTEGARLCIDAASDWALTCVEQLTNDCSHVLMDYGAADGGTAVGLWSQVLDRLHQRQPKAHLTLIGNDLPSNDNVALAENIAKQLGRAPNPTVLVSARSFYEPLVAPETVSFGFSATAMHWLSESPGPLNTHTHVLASDDKEALRGSRLRP
;
A
#
# COMPACT_ATOMS: atom_id res chain seq x y z
N MET A 1 -4.66 20.54 2.89
CA MET A 1 -5.78 19.60 3.13
C MET A 1 -5.25 18.23 2.75
N ALA A 2 -5.12 17.31 3.71
CA ALA A 2 -4.73 15.94 3.39
C ALA A 2 -5.89 15.29 2.62
N ILE A 3 -5.57 14.64 1.49
CA ILE A 3 -6.56 13.86 0.75
C ILE A 3 -6.69 12.55 1.51
N ALA A 4 -7.85 12.33 2.11
CA ALA A 4 -8.19 11.09 2.78
C ALA A 4 -9.16 10.32 1.88
N MET A 5 -8.91 9.03 1.69
CA MET A 5 -9.85 8.16 1.01
C MET A 5 -11.03 7.91 1.95
N THR A 6 -12.24 8.19 1.47
CA THR A 6 -13.48 8.00 2.23
C THR A 6 -13.90 6.53 2.24
N THR A 7 -14.69 6.14 3.23
CA THR A 7 -15.29 4.79 3.34
C THR A 7 -15.90 4.32 2.00
N GLY A 8 -15.60 3.08 1.60
CA GLY A 8 -16.09 2.48 0.36
C GLY A 8 -15.27 2.81 -0.89
N TYR A 9 -14.02 3.26 -0.73
CA TYR A 9 -13.08 3.53 -1.82
C TYR A 9 -12.86 2.30 -2.72
N SER A 10 -12.64 1.14 -2.13
CA SER A 10 -12.44 -0.12 -2.86
C SER A 10 -13.62 -0.53 -3.74
N ALA A 11 -14.85 -0.18 -3.35
CA ALA A 11 -16.06 -0.45 -4.14
C ALA A 11 -16.19 0.45 -5.38
N GLN A 12 -15.41 1.54 -5.45
CA GLN A 12 -15.53 2.58 -6.47
C GLN A 12 -14.28 2.69 -7.36
N THR A 13 -13.27 1.86 -7.13
CA THR A 13 -11.95 1.97 -7.77
C THR A 13 -11.52 0.70 -8.51
N GLU A 14 -12.38 0.25 -9.43
CA GLU A 14 -12.09 -0.88 -10.32
C GLU A 14 -10.77 -0.70 -11.09
N GLY A 15 -10.43 0.52 -11.50
CA GLY A 15 -9.15 0.80 -12.17
C GLY A 15 -7.93 0.49 -11.30
N ALA A 16 -7.98 0.78 -10.00
CA ALA A 16 -6.89 0.44 -9.08
C ALA A 16 -6.76 -1.07 -8.91
N ARG A 17 -7.89 -1.79 -8.86
CA ARG A 17 -7.92 -3.26 -8.83
C ARG A 17 -7.26 -3.85 -10.06
N LEU A 18 -7.60 -3.36 -11.26
CA LEU A 18 -6.99 -3.82 -12.51
C LEU A 18 -5.48 -3.60 -12.53
N CYS A 19 -4.98 -2.47 -12.00
CA CYS A 19 -3.55 -2.23 -11.86
C CYS A 19 -2.87 -3.23 -10.92
N ILE A 20 -3.49 -3.54 -9.78
CA ILE A 20 -2.98 -4.51 -8.81
C ILE A 20 -2.98 -5.92 -9.40
N ASP A 21 -4.08 -6.32 -10.03
CA ASP A 21 -4.22 -7.63 -10.67
C ASP A 21 -3.16 -7.82 -11.75
N ALA A 22 -2.92 -6.79 -12.59
CA ALA A 22 -1.88 -6.82 -13.62
C ALA A 22 -0.45 -6.90 -13.06
N ALA A 23 -0.22 -6.40 -11.83
CA ALA A 23 1.08 -6.44 -11.16
C ALA A 23 1.28 -7.67 -10.26
N SER A 24 0.25 -8.50 -10.07
CA SER A 24 0.27 -9.59 -9.09
C SER A 24 1.34 -10.64 -9.38
N ASP A 25 1.57 -10.98 -10.65
CA ASP A 25 2.62 -11.94 -11.04
C ASP A 25 4.03 -11.45 -10.66
N TRP A 26 4.28 -10.15 -10.75
CA TRP A 26 5.56 -9.56 -10.34
C TRP A 26 5.73 -9.60 -8.83
N ALA A 27 4.67 -9.29 -8.07
CA ALA A 27 4.68 -9.40 -6.62
C ALA A 27 4.98 -10.84 -6.17
N LEU A 28 4.32 -11.84 -6.78
CA LEU A 28 4.56 -13.25 -6.49
C LEU A 28 5.98 -13.68 -6.85
N THR A 29 6.52 -13.22 -7.99
CA THR A 29 7.91 -13.49 -8.39
C THR A 29 8.91 -12.95 -7.37
N CYS A 30 8.70 -11.73 -6.85
CA CYS A 30 9.56 -11.16 -5.81
C CYS A 30 9.49 -11.98 -4.51
N VAL A 31 8.28 -12.37 -4.11
CA VAL A 31 8.05 -13.19 -2.91
C VAL A 31 8.71 -14.57 -3.02
N GLU A 32 8.77 -15.16 -4.21
CA GLU A 32 9.49 -16.41 -4.48
C GLU A 32 11.00 -16.31 -4.29
N GLN A 33 11.58 -15.11 -4.39
CA GLN A 33 13.00 -14.88 -4.19
C GLN A 33 13.37 -14.70 -2.72
N LEU A 34 12.39 -14.57 -1.81
CA LEU A 34 12.66 -14.49 -0.38
C LEU A 34 13.35 -15.77 0.11
N THR A 35 14.44 -15.57 0.84
CA THR A 35 15.18 -16.63 1.53
C THR A 35 14.33 -17.25 2.63
N ASN A 36 14.68 -18.47 3.02
CA ASN A 36 14.00 -19.13 4.12
C ASN A 36 14.29 -18.41 5.44
N ASP A 37 13.23 -18.08 6.17
CA ASP A 37 13.29 -17.43 7.47
C ASP A 37 12.21 -17.99 8.40
N CYS A 38 12.33 -17.76 9.70
CA CYS A 38 11.30 -18.08 10.68
C CYS A 38 10.17 -17.04 10.69
N SER A 39 10.36 -15.87 10.07
CA SER A 39 9.33 -14.85 9.95
C SER A 39 9.47 -13.95 8.72
N HIS A 40 8.35 -13.42 8.25
CA HIS A 40 8.32 -12.39 7.21
C HIS A 40 7.36 -11.26 7.57
N VAL A 41 7.81 -10.02 7.35
CA VAL A 41 6.98 -8.82 7.46
C VAL A 41 6.66 -8.30 6.07
N LEU A 42 5.37 -8.19 5.79
CA LEU A 42 4.80 -7.74 4.54
C LEU A 42 4.17 -6.37 4.75
N MET A 43 4.37 -5.44 3.83
CA MET A 43 3.90 -4.06 4.00
C MET A 43 3.18 -3.54 2.75
N ASP A 44 1.97 -3.02 2.94
CA ASP A 44 1.16 -2.33 1.93
C ASP A 44 1.25 -0.81 2.15
N TYR A 45 1.97 -0.10 1.28
CA TYR A 45 2.19 1.33 1.39
C TYR A 45 1.15 2.13 0.59
N GLY A 46 0.33 2.90 1.30
CA GLY A 46 -0.79 3.65 0.71
C GLY A 46 -1.98 2.73 0.41
N ALA A 47 -2.38 1.95 1.41
CA ALA A 47 -3.38 0.90 1.31
C ALA A 47 -4.81 1.43 1.15
N ALA A 48 -5.06 2.72 1.38
CA ALA A 48 -6.39 3.32 1.49
C ALA A 48 -7.26 2.53 2.50
N ASP A 49 -8.46 2.10 2.10
CA ASP A 49 -9.31 1.25 2.93
C ASP A 49 -8.87 -0.22 2.95
N GLY A 50 -7.81 -0.61 2.24
CA GLY A 50 -7.27 -1.96 2.16
C GLY A 50 -8.09 -2.96 1.32
N GLY A 51 -9.28 -2.59 0.87
CA GLY A 51 -10.21 -3.52 0.22
C GLY A 51 -9.74 -3.99 -1.16
N THR A 52 -9.12 -3.09 -1.93
CA THR A 52 -8.68 -3.36 -3.31
C THR A 52 -7.55 -4.40 -3.37
N ALA A 53 -6.66 -4.42 -2.37
CA ALA A 53 -5.48 -5.29 -2.35
C ALA A 53 -5.72 -6.65 -1.65
N VAL A 54 -6.92 -6.92 -1.13
CA VAL A 54 -7.23 -8.18 -0.40
C VAL A 54 -6.86 -9.43 -1.21
N GLY A 55 -7.18 -9.42 -2.52
CA GLY A 55 -6.89 -10.54 -3.43
C GLY A 55 -5.39 -10.77 -3.65
N LEU A 56 -4.60 -9.70 -3.81
CA LEU A 56 -3.15 -9.79 -3.91
C LEU A 56 -2.56 -10.37 -2.63
N TRP A 57 -2.94 -9.83 -1.46
CA TRP A 57 -2.37 -10.27 -0.19
C TRP A 57 -2.73 -11.71 0.14
N SER A 58 -3.93 -12.17 -0.24
CA SER A 58 -4.29 -13.59 -0.14
C SER A 58 -3.30 -14.47 -0.90
N GLN A 59 -2.99 -14.12 -2.16
CA GLN A 59 -2.07 -14.88 -3.01
C GLN A 59 -0.64 -14.86 -2.48
N VAL A 60 -0.16 -13.70 -2.01
CA VAL A 60 1.18 -13.54 -1.43
C VAL A 60 1.34 -14.40 -0.16
N LEU A 61 0.37 -14.32 0.76
CA LEU A 61 0.37 -15.10 1.99
C LEU A 61 0.31 -16.60 1.70
N ASP A 62 -0.53 -17.02 0.76
CA ASP A 62 -0.65 -18.42 0.37
C ASP A 62 0.66 -18.95 -0.24
N ARG A 63 1.28 -18.17 -1.13
CA ARG A 63 2.56 -18.54 -1.76
C ARG A 63 3.69 -18.65 -0.73
N LEU A 64 3.77 -17.71 0.22
CA LEU A 64 4.73 -17.79 1.31
C LEU A 64 4.51 -19.00 2.21
N HIS A 65 3.26 -19.24 2.61
CA HIS A 65 2.93 -20.38 3.45
C HIS A 65 3.22 -21.72 2.77
N GLN A 66 2.95 -21.85 1.47
CA GLN A 66 3.29 -23.06 0.71
C GLN A 66 4.79 -23.34 0.69
N ARG A 67 5.62 -22.30 0.52
CA ARG A 67 7.08 -22.44 0.48
C ARG A 67 7.69 -22.62 1.87
N GLN A 68 7.14 -21.91 2.85
CA GLN A 68 7.66 -21.79 4.20
C GLN A 68 6.53 -21.95 5.23
N PRO A 69 5.96 -23.16 5.38
CA PRO A 69 4.75 -23.39 6.16
C PRO A 69 4.88 -23.11 7.67
N LYS A 70 6.12 -22.97 8.16
CA LYS A 70 6.43 -22.67 9.56
C LYS A 70 6.78 -21.21 9.81
N ALA A 71 6.96 -20.40 8.77
CA ALA A 71 7.28 -18.99 8.92
C ALA A 71 6.09 -18.23 9.50
N HIS A 72 6.34 -17.39 10.49
CA HIS A 72 5.35 -16.45 10.99
C HIS A 72 5.20 -15.28 10.02
N LEU A 73 3.98 -14.95 9.63
CA LEU A 73 3.72 -13.89 8.67
C LEU A 73 3.05 -12.71 9.37
N THR A 74 3.57 -11.50 9.14
CA THR A 74 2.95 -10.25 9.56
C THR A 74 2.58 -9.44 8.32
N LEU A 75 1.34 -8.98 8.24
CA LEU A 75 0.87 -8.06 7.19
C LEU A 75 0.52 -6.70 7.81
N ILE A 76 1.17 -5.65 7.31
CA ILE A 76 0.98 -4.28 7.77
C ILE A 76 0.32 -3.47 6.67
N GLY A 77 -0.90 -2.96 6.94
CA GLY A 77 -1.53 -1.96 6.10
C GLY A 77 -1.09 -0.57 6.54
N ASN A 78 -0.54 0.23 5.63
CA ASN A 78 -0.13 1.60 5.93
C ASN A 78 -0.92 2.62 5.11
N ASP A 79 -1.35 3.68 5.79
CA ASP A 79 -1.81 4.91 5.16
C ASP A 79 -1.63 6.10 6.13
N LEU A 80 -2.04 7.29 5.71
CA LEU A 80 -2.01 8.51 6.52
C LEU A 80 -2.91 8.38 7.77
N PRO A 81 -2.59 9.11 8.86
CA PRO A 81 -3.47 9.19 10.03
C PRO A 81 -4.90 9.65 9.72
N SER A 82 -5.08 10.45 8.66
CA SER A 82 -6.39 10.94 8.22
C SER A 82 -7.21 9.93 7.42
N ASN A 83 -6.63 8.79 7.03
CA ASN A 83 -7.33 7.71 6.32
C ASN A 83 -8.38 7.04 7.22
N ASP A 84 -9.35 6.34 6.60
CA ASP A 84 -10.26 5.42 7.29
C ASP A 84 -9.51 4.15 7.73
N ASN A 85 -8.73 4.29 8.80
CA ASN A 85 -7.90 3.22 9.35
C ASN A 85 -8.74 2.11 10.01
N VAL A 86 -10.02 2.36 10.32
CA VAL A 86 -10.95 1.33 10.79
C VAL A 86 -11.32 0.40 9.63
N ALA A 87 -11.73 0.96 8.48
CA ALA A 87 -11.99 0.18 7.28
C ALA A 87 -10.74 -0.59 6.82
N LEU A 88 -9.57 0.03 6.89
CA LEU A 88 -8.29 -0.64 6.63
C LEU A 88 -8.08 -1.85 7.55
N ALA A 89 -8.26 -1.68 8.86
CA ALA A 89 -8.15 -2.76 9.84
C ALA A 89 -9.16 -3.90 9.55
N GLU A 90 -10.40 -3.58 9.20
CA GLU A 90 -11.42 -4.57 8.87
C GLU A 90 -11.09 -5.34 7.58
N ASN A 91 -10.62 -4.65 6.54
CA ASN A 91 -10.29 -5.28 5.27
C ASN A 91 -9.02 -6.12 5.35
N ILE A 92 -7.98 -5.67 6.06
CA ILE A 92 -6.76 -6.48 6.24
C ILE A 92 -7.02 -7.69 7.13
N ALA A 93 -7.93 -7.59 8.11
CA ALA A 93 -8.33 -8.70 8.96
C ALA A 93 -9.05 -9.83 8.19
N LYS A 94 -9.48 -9.61 6.94
CA LYS A 94 -10.02 -10.67 6.07
C LYS A 94 -8.99 -11.77 5.75
N GLN A 95 -7.70 -11.53 6.01
CA GLN A 95 -6.66 -12.55 5.90
C GLN A 95 -6.63 -13.54 7.08
N LEU A 96 -7.36 -13.24 8.16
CA LEU A 96 -7.43 -14.09 9.36
C LEU A 96 -8.43 -15.24 9.20
N GLY A 97 -8.37 -16.21 10.12
CA GLY A 97 -9.35 -17.30 10.21
C GLY A 97 -9.11 -18.45 9.22
N ARG A 98 -8.01 -18.40 8.46
CA ARG A 98 -7.51 -19.48 7.59
C ARG A 98 -5.99 -19.52 7.65
N ALA A 99 -5.36 -20.66 7.40
CA ALA A 99 -3.90 -20.70 7.22
C ALA A 99 -3.48 -19.77 6.06
N PRO A 100 -2.38 -18.99 6.17
CA PRO A 100 -1.39 -18.98 7.26
C PRO A 100 -1.78 -18.25 8.55
N ASN A 101 -2.92 -17.55 8.58
CA ASN A 101 -3.43 -16.77 9.72
C ASN A 101 -2.38 -15.76 10.24
N PRO A 102 -2.01 -14.76 9.43
CA PRO A 102 -0.93 -13.82 9.76
C PRO A 102 -1.30 -12.93 10.96
N THR A 103 -0.29 -12.30 11.56
CA THR A 103 -0.54 -11.11 12.38
C THR A 103 -0.87 -9.94 11.46
N VAL A 104 -1.96 -9.22 11.74
CA VAL A 104 -2.36 -8.03 10.97
C VAL A 104 -2.17 -6.77 11.81
N LEU A 105 -1.57 -5.74 11.22
CA LEU A 105 -1.29 -4.46 11.87
C LEU A 105 -1.68 -3.30 10.96
N VAL A 106 -1.95 -2.15 11.57
CA VAL A 106 -2.14 -0.87 10.85
C VAL A 106 -1.04 0.10 11.28
N SER A 107 -0.38 0.72 10.30
CA SER A 107 0.59 1.79 10.51
C SER A 107 0.03 3.11 9.98
N ALA A 108 -0.36 4.01 10.88
CA ALA A 108 -0.98 5.29 10.55
C ALA A 108 0.07 6.41 10.51
N ARG A 109 0.81 6.52 9.40
CA ARG A 109 1.86 7.52 9.17
C ARG A 109 2.15 7.67 7.68
N SER A 110 2.65 8.82 7.25
CA SER A 110 3.12 9.04 5.88
C SER A 110 4.21 8.03 5.50
N PHE A 111 4.07 7.37 4.35
CA PHE A 111 5.11 6.46 3.84
C PHE A 111 6.37 7.19 3.34
N TYR A 112 6.37 8.52 3.33
CA TYR A 112 7.58 9.33 3.13
C TYR A 112 8.46 9.42 4.40
N GLU A 113 8.01 8.83 5.50
CA GLU A 113 8.71 8.80 6.78
C GLU A 113 9.01 7.35 7.20
N PRO A 114 9.93 7.11 8.16
CA PRO A 114 10.15 5.78 8.71
C PRO A 114 8.88 5.22 9.38
N LEU A 115 8.41 4.05 8.91
CA LEU A 115 7.19 3.41 9.39
C LEU A 115 7.44 2.24 10.35
N VAL A 116 8.56 1.54 10.19
CA VAL A 116 9.00 0.41 11.01
C VAL A 116 10.52 0.49 11.23
N ALA A 117 11.06 -0.36 12.10
CA ALA A 117 12.50 -0.40 12.34
C ALA A 117 13.26 -0.79 11.05
N PRO A 118 14.54 -0.37 10.91
CA PRO A 118 15.39 -0.85 9.82
C PRO A 118 15.41 -2.38 9.72
N GLU A 119 15.66 -2.89 8.50
CA GLU A 119 15.83 -4.34 8.24
C GLU A 119 14.63 -5.21 8.66
N THR A 120 13.43 -4.62 8.80
CA THR A 120 12.23 -5.33 9.25
C THR A 120 11.39 -5.88 8.09
N VAL A 121 11.19 -5.11 7.02
CA VAL A 121 10.28 -5.47 5.91
C VAL A 121 10.94 -6.48 4.98
N SER A 122 10.33 -7.66 4.84
CA SER A 122 10.76 -8.69 3.89
C SER A 122 10.25 -8.41 2.48
N PHE A 123 9.01 -7.93 2.35
CA PHE A 123 8.41 -7.57 1.07
C PHE A 123 7.47 -6.37 1.22
N GLY A 124 7.64 -5.39 0.34
CA GLY A 124 6.85 -4.17 0.28
C GLY A 124 6.09 -4.07 -1.03
N PHE A 125 4.84 -3.62 -0.98
CA PHE A 125 4.02 -3.36 -2.15
C PHE A 125 3.38 -1.97 -2.06
N SER A 126 3.33 -1.27 -3.19
CA SER A 126 2.59 -0.01 -3.31
C SER A 126 1.98 0.06 -4.70
N ALA A 127 0.69 0.35 -4.77
CA ALA A 127 -0.02 0.55 -6.02
C ALA A 127 -0.85 1.82 -5.96
N THR A 128 -0.77 2.64 -7.02
CA THR A 128 -1.58 3.86 -7.16
C THR A 128 -1.46 4.86 -5.98
N ALA A 129 -0.38 4.81 -5.20
CA ALA A 129 -0.17 5.72 -4.06
C ALA A 129 0.97 6.73 -4.30
N MET A 130 2.08 6.30 -4.90
CA MET A 130 3.32 7.11 -5.06
C MET A 130 3.18 8.36 -5.94
N HIS A 131 2.02 8.58 -6.57
CA HIS A 131 1.76 9.81 -7.33
C HIS A 131 1.28 10.97 -6.46
N TRP A 132 0.95 10.70 -5.18
CA TRP A 132 0.52 11.70 -4.22
C TRP A 132 1.71 12.40 -3.56
N LEU A 133 1.98 13.63 -3.97
CA LEU A 133 3.03 14.44 -3.37
C LEU A 133 2.83 14.58 -1.85
N SER A 134 3.93 14.50 -1.11
CA SER A 134 4.04 14.81 0.33
C SER A 134 3.48 16.18 0.73
N GLU A 135 3.52 17.16 -0.17
CA GLU A 135 2.90 18.48 0.04
C GLU A 135 2.53 19.17 -1.29
N SER A 136 1.50 20.02 -1.28
CA SER A 136 1.07 20.76 -2.48
C SER A 136 2.10 21.84 -2.91
N PRO A 137 2.59 21.85 -4.17
CA PRO A 137 3.61 22.79 -4.65
C PRO A 137 3.10 24.24 -4.79
N GLY A 138 1.84 24.50 -4.43
CA GLY A 138 1.18 25.79 -4.55
C GLY A 138 -0.18 25.66 -5.26
N PRO A 139 -1.01 26.71 -5.25
CA PRO A 139 -2.27 26.71 -5.99
C PRO A 139 -2.01 26.75 -7.50
N LEU A 140 -2.77 25.95 -8.26
CA LEU A 140 -2.90 26.10 -9.71
C LEU A 140 -4.17 26.90 -9.99
N ASN A 141 -4.04 28.13 -10.49
CA ASN A 141 -5.18 29.04 -10.62
C ASN A 141 -6.15 28.68 -11.76
N THR A 142 -5.72 27.86 -12.72
CA THR A 142 -6.48 27.56 -13.96
C THR A 142 -6.63 26.08 -14.25
N HIS A 143 -5.98 25.20 -13.47
CA HIS A 143 -5.91 23.76 -13.73
C HIS A 143 -5.95 22.98 -12.43
N THR A 144 -6.40 21.73 -12.48
CA THR A 144 -6.35 20.81 -11.32
C THR A 144 -5.08 19.98 -11.29
N HIS A 145 -4.57 19.57 -12.45
CA HIS A 145 -3.36 18.76 -12.57
C HIS A 145 -2.21 19.58 -13.14
N VAL A 146 -1.07 19.56 -12.46
CA VAL A 146 0.14 20.29 -12.88
C VAL A 146 0.67 19.85 -14.25
N LEU A 147 0.44 18.60 -14.63
CA LEU A 147 0.81 18.09 -15.95
C LEU A 147 -0.05 18.68 -17.09
N ALA A 148 -1.20 19.24 -16.76
CA ALA A 148 -2.07 19.93 -17.70
C ALA A 148 -1.90 21.45 -17.66
N SER A 149 -1.11 22.00 -16.71
CA SER A 149 -0.90 23.44 -16.59
C SER A 149 0.36 23.91 -17.31
N ASP A 150 0.35 25.17 -17.73
CA ASP A 150 1.55 25.86 -18.25
C ASP A 150 2.43 26.45 -17.13
N ASP A 151 2.09 26.17 -15.86
CA ASP A 151 2.79 26.71 -14.68
C ASP A 151 4.10 25.96 -14.43
N LYS A 152 5.19 26.51 -14.96
CA LYS A 152 6.53 25.94 -14.86
C LYS A 152 7.08 25.91 -13.43
N GLU A 153 6.66 26.83 -12.56
CA GLU A 153 7.12 26.86 -11.17
C GLU A 153 6.43 25.75 -10.38
N ALA A 154 5.12 25.60 -10.54
CA ALA A 154 4.37 24.50 -9.94
C ALA A 154 4.88 23.13 -10.43
N LEU A 155 5.17 23.00 -11.73
CA LEU A 155 5.74 21.76 -12.30
C LEU A 155 7.14 21.46 -11.78
N ARG A 156 7.96 22.48 -11.52
CA ARG A 156 9.27 22.28 -10.89
C ARG A 156 9.10 21.88 -9.43
N GLY A 157 8.21 22.55 -8.69
CA GLY A 157 7.91 22.25 -7.29
C GLY A 157 7.40 20.83 -7.08
N SER A 158 6.53 20.33 -7.98
CA SER A 158 5.99 18.97 -7.89
C SER A 158 7.06 17.88 -8.09
N ARG A 159 8.21 18.19 -8.71
CA ARG A 159 9.31 17.24 -8.92
C ARG A 159 10.29 17.16 -7.74
N LEU A 160 10.23 18.13 -6.83
CA LEU A 160 11.11 18.22 -5.66
C LEU A 160 10.47 17.58 -4.42
N ARG A 161 9.22 17.17 -4.54
CA ARG A 161 8.42 16.62 -3.44
C ARG A 161 8.18 15.16 -3.77
N PRO A 162 8.65 14.23 -2.92
CA PRO A 162 8.35 12.83 -3.12
C PRO A 162 6.85 12.62 -3.01
#